data_AF-A0A222E1R2-F1
#
_entry.id   AF-A0A222E1R2-F1
#
_cell.length_a   1.000
_cell.length_b   1.000
_cell.length_c   1.000
_cell.angle_alpha   90.00
_cell.angle_beta   90.00
_cell.angle_gamma   90.00
#
_symmetry.space_group_name_H-M   'P 1'
#
loop_
_entity.id
_entity.type
_entity.pdbx_description
1 polymer ?
#
loop_
_entity_poly.entity_id
_entity_poly.type
_entity_poly.pdbx_seq_one_letter_code
_entity_poly.pdbx_strand_id
1 'polypeptide(L)'
;MSNPQPLGDETTHYWRVQRMAKATGVDLVRAVNEGLLSQADWAGLVSRCRGCSWAEGCGHWLDSPGGDTRSLPSPCVNRKRLAALKAATQDTAP
;
A
#
# COMPACT_ATOMS: atom_id res chain seq x y z
N MET A 1 27.43 -9.00 12.23
CA MET A 1 26.36 -9.65 11.46
C MET A 1 25.04 -9.09 11.96
N SER A 2 24.29 -8.36 11.14
CA SER A 2 22.97 -7.86 11.55
C SER A 2 22.00 -9.03 11.63
N ASN A 3 21.43 -9.27 12.82
CA ASN A 3 20.43 -10.31 13.02
C ASN A 3 19.16 -9.96 12.22
N PRO A 4 18.63 -10.84 11.37
CA PRO A 4 17.38 -10.58 10.67
C PRO A 4 16.25 -10.37 11.69
N GLN A 5 15.59 -9.22 11.60
CA GLN A 5 14.41 -8.94 12.40
C GLN A 5 13.22 -9.76 11.86
N PRO A 6 12.34 -10.28 12.74
CA PRO A 6 11.12 -10.93 12.29
C PRO A 6 10.23 -9.94 11.54
N LEU A 7 9.53 -10.44 10.52
CA LEU A 7 8.54 -9.65 9.79
C LEU A 7 7.37 -9.29 10.70
N GLY A 8 6.74 -8.14 10.46
CA GLY A 8 5.49 -7.75 11.11
C GLY A 8 4.35 -8.75 10.85
N ASP A 9 3.32 -8.70 11.68
CA ASP A 9 2.12 -9.54 11.55
C ASP A 9 1.44 -9.36 10.18
N GLU A 10 1.08 -10.48 9.54
CA GLU A 10 0.54 -10.45 8.20
C GLU A 10 -0.83 -9.77 8.12
N THR A 11 -1.73 -10.09 9.04
CA THR A 11 -3.11 -9.56 9.06
C THR A 11 -3.09 -8.05 9.27
N THR A 12 -2.26 -7.58 10.20
CA THR A 12 -2.05 -6.16 10.47
C THR A 12 -1.58 -5.42 9.21
N HIS A 13 -0.60 -5.99 8.50
CA HIS A 13 -0.05 -5.36 7.29
C HIS A 13 -0.98 -5.49 6.08
N TYR A 14 -1.77 -6.54 5.99
CA TYR A 14 -2.83 -6.69 4.99
C TYR A 14 -3.83 -5.53 5.07
N TRP A 15 -4.38 -5.28 6.27
CA TRP A 15 -5.30 -4.16 6.48
C TRP A 15 -4.61 -2.80 6.31
N ARG A 16 -3.34 -2.69 6.69
CA ARG A 16 -2.58 -1.46 6.53
C ARG A 16 -2.34 -1.08 5.07
N VAL A 17 -2.02 -2.04 4.20
CA VAL A 17 -1.87 -1.78 2.76
C VAL A 17 -3.20 -1.32 2.16
N GLN A 18 -4.32 -1.93 2.55
CA GLN A 18 -5.65 -1.49 2.12
C GLN A 18 -5.97 -0.06 2.60
N ARG A 19 -5.69 0.26 3.86
CA ARG A 19 -5.86 1.61 4.40
C ARG A 19 -4.99 2.64 3.67
N MET A 20 -3.75 2.29 3.32
CA MET A 20 -2.88 3.14 2.52
C MET A 20 -3.44 3.40 1.12
N ALA A 21 -3.90 2.36 0.42
CA ALA A 21 -4.56 2.52 -0.87
C ALA A 21 -5.78 3.45 -0.78
N LYS A 22 -6.67 3.21 0.19
CA LYS A 22 -7.84 4.06 0.44
C LYS A 22 -7.45 5.52 0.72
N ALA A 23 -6.52 5.75 1.64
CA ALA A 23 -6.07 7.09 2.02
C ALA A 23 -5.42 7.88 0.86
N THR A 24 -4.96 7.18 -0.18
CA THR A 24 -4.27 7.77 -1.33
C THR A 24 -5.06 7.69 -2.63
N GLY A 25 -6.31 7.21 -2.58
CA GLY A 25 -7.19 7.10 -3.72
C GLY A 25 -6.76 6.06 -4.76
N VAL A 26 -6.13 4.96 -4.33
CA VAL A 26 -5.82 3.82 -5.21
C VAL A 26 -7.01 2.87 -5.21
N ASP A 27 -7.58 2.61 -6.39
CA ASP A 27 -8.67 1.66 -6.54
C ASP A 27 -8.14 0.23 -6.73
N LEU A 28 -8.00 -0.48 -5.60
CA LEU A 28 -7.53 -1.87 -5.61
C LEU A 28 -8.55 -2.82 -6.26
N VAL A 29 -9.85 -2.54 -6.14
CA VAL A 29 -10.90 -3.40 -6.69
C VAL A 29 -10.83 -3.35 -8.21
N ARG A 30 -10.79 -2.13 -8.76
CA ARG A 30 -10.60 -1.91 -10.19
C ARG A 30 -9.30 -2.52 -10.69
N ALA A 31 -8.19 -2.31 -9.99
CA ALA A 31 -6.91 -2.89 -10.35
C ALA A 31 -6.94 -4.43 -10.44
N VAL A 32 -7.66 -5.11 -9.55
CA VAL A 32 -7.86 -6.57 -9.62
C VAL A 32 -8.74 -6.94 -10.82
N ASN A 33 -9.87 -6.24 -11.00
CA ASN A 33 -10.83 -6.52 -12.07
C ASN A 33 -10.23 -6.33 -13.47
N GLU A 34 -9.35 -5.34 -13.64
CA GLU A 34 -8.64 -5.05 -14.90
C GLU A 34 -7.37 -5.91 -15.08
N GLY A 35 -7.08 -6.82 -14.15
CA GLY A 35 -5.88 -7.67 -14.20
C GLY A 35 -4.56 -6.93 -13.94
N LEU A 36 -4.62 -5.66 -13.52
CA LEU A 36 -3.46 -4.84 -13.17
C LEU A 36 -2.83 -5.24 -11.84
N LEU A 37 -3.56 -5.95 -10.97
CA LEU A 37 -3.11 -6.45 -9.67
C LEU A 37 -3.54 -7.90 -9.49
N SER A 38 -2.58 -8.83 -9.59
CA SER A 38 -2.81 -10.25 -9.30
C SER A 38 -2.81 -10.55 -7.79
N GLN A 39 -3.31 -11.72 -7.39
CA GLN A 39 -3.19 -12.18 -5.99
C GLN A 39 -1.72 -12.30 -5.53
N ALA A 40 -0.82 -12.74 -6.43
CA ALA A 40 0.61 -12.83 -6.14
C ALA A 40 1.23 -11.43 -5.94
N ASP A 41 0.85 -10.46 -6.76
CA ASP A 41 1.28 -9.07 -6.59
C ASP A 41 0.78 -8.47 -5.28
N TRP A 42 -0.47 -8.77 -4.91
CA TRP A 42 -1.06 -8.36 -3.64
C TRP A 42 -0.30 -8.94 -2.45
N ALA A 43 -0.06 -10.25 -2.44
CA ALA A 43 0.77 -10.89 -1.42
C ALA A 43 2.16 -10.23 -1.34
N GLY A 44 2.77 -9.92 -2.49
CA GLY A 44 4.03 -9.19 -2.55
C GLY A 44 3.97 -7.78 -1.94
N LEU A 45 2.87 -7.03 -2.13
CA LEU A 45 2.67 -5.73 -1.47
C LEU A 45 2.61 -5.89 0.05
N VAL A 46 1.87 -6.88 0.55
CA VAL A 46 1.75 -7.15 1.99
C VAL A 46 3.11 -7.59 2.56
N SER A 47 3.79 -8.56 1.96
CA SER A 47 5.10 -9.05 2.41
C SER A 47 6.16 -7.94 2.46
N ARG A 48 6.25 -7.08 1.44
CA ARG A 48 7.15 -5.91 1.46
C ARG A 48 6.80 -4.96 2.60
N CYS A 49 5.51 -4.73 2.85
CA CYS A 49 5.06 -3.85 3.93
C CYS A 49 5.45 -4.41 5.30
N ARG A 50 5.39 -5.74 5.50
CA ARG A 50 5.76 -6.40 6.76
C ARG A 50 7.23 -6.22 7.15
N GLY A 51 8.11 -6.01 6.16
CA GLY A 51 9.53 -5.73 6.37
C GLY A 51 9.88 -4.24 6.37
N CYS A 52 8.88 -3.35 6.35
CA CYS A 52 9.09 -1.91 6.29
C CYS A 52 9.66 -1.36 7.61
N SER A 53 10.78 -0.65 7.55
CA SER A 53 11.36 0.06 8.70
C SER A 53 10.57 1.28 9.17
N TRP A 54 9.60 1.74 8.37
CA TRP A 54 8.75 2.90 8.65
C TRP A 54 7.32 2.50 9.07
N ALA A 55 7.17 1.35 9.73
CA ALA A 55 5.85 0.88 10.14
C ALA A 55 5.17 1.84 11.14
N GLU A 56 5.84 2.28 12.20
CA GLU A 56 5.22 3.16 13.20
C GLU A 56 4.77 4.49 12.60
N GLY A 57 5.63 5.15 11.83
CA GLY A 57 5.29 6.39 11.12
C GLY A 57 4.13 6.22 10.12
N CYS A 58 4.01 5.06 9.49
CA CYS A 58 2.86 4.73 8.64
C CYS A 58 1.55 4.68 9.44
N GLY A 59 1.57 4.12 10.66
CA GLY A 59 0.42 4.10 11.56
C GLY A 59 -0.05 5.51 11.90
N HIS A 60 0.86 6.34 12.43
CA HIS A 60 0.56 7.73 12.77
C HIS A 60 0.05 8.54 11.57
N TRP A 61 0.65 8.34 10.40
CA TRP A 61 0.20 8.99 9.17
C TRP A 61 -1.22 8.55 8.78
N LEU A 62 -1.53 7.25 8.88
CA LEU A 62 -2.86 6.73 8.56
C LEU A 62 -3.94 7.16 9.55
N ASP A 63 -3.59 7.32 10.82
CA ASP A 63 -4.50 7.71 11.89
C ASP A 63 -4.72 9.24 11.96
N SER A 64 -3.79 10.01 11.38
CA SER A 64 -3.96 11.46 11.24
C SER A 64 -5.15 11.78 10.33
N PRO A 65 -6.05 12.69 10.73
CA PRO A 65 -7.12 13.19 9.88
C PRO A 65 -6.55 13.69 8.55
N GLY A 66 -7.14 13.26 7.44
CA GLY A 66 -6.78 13.71 6.10
C GLY A 66 -8.02 14.17 5.35
N GLY A 67 -7.85 15.12 4.43
CA GLY A 67 -8.86 15.42 3.41
C GLY A 67 -9.07 14.25 2.44
N ASP A 68 -9.90 14.45 1.41
CA ASP A 68 -10.45 13.38 0.56
C ASP A 68 -9.42 12.36 0.06
N THR A 69 -8.29 12.80 -0.51
CA THR A 69 -7.17 11.92 -0.89
C THR A 69 -5.83 12.58 -0.61
N ARG A 70 -4.85 11.78 -0.18
CA ARG A 70 -3.49 12.23 0.15
C ARG A 70 -2.48 11.68 -0.85
N SER A 71 -1.34 12.37 -0.99
CA SER A 71 -0.20 11.84 -1.73
C SER A 71 0.43 10.66 -0.97
N LEU A 72 0.90 9.65 -1.71
CA LEU A 72 1.63 8.54 -1.11
C LEU A 72 2.90 9.05 -0.41
N PRO A 73 3.11 8.72 0.88
CA PRO A 73 4.27 9.22 1.61
C PRO A 73 5.57 8.63 1.01
N SER A 74 6.58 9.49 0.84
CA SER A 74 7.91 9.12 0.36
C SER A 74 8.51 7.86 1.02
N PRO A 75 8.41 7.66 2.35
CA PRO A 75 8.95 6.46 3.01
C PRO A 75 8.16 5.16 2.80
N CYS A 76 6.99 5.19 2.15
CA CYS A 76 6.24 3.96 1.89
C CYS A 76 6.99 3.06 0.90
N VAL A 77 7.39 1.87 1.34
CA VAL A 77 8.07 0.87 0.49
C VAL A 77 7.24 0.42 -0.72
N ASN A 78 5.91 0.55 -0.65
CA ASN A 78 5.00 0.22 -1.75
C ASN A 78 4.64 1.44 -2.62
N ARG A 79 5.19 2.63 -2.34
CA ARG A 79 4.83 3.90 -3.02
C ARG A 79 4.83 3.77 -4.54
N LYS A 80 5.91 3.24 -5.11
CA LYS A 80 6.05 3.13 -6.57
C LYS A 80 4.94 2.27 -7.19
N ARG A 81 4.66 1.10 -6.60
CA ARG A 81 3.65 0.18 -7.12
C ARG A 81 2.23 0.73 -6.95
N LEU A 82 1.92 1.31 -5.79
CA LEU A 82 0.62 1.93 -5.52
C LEU A 82 0.38 3.16 -6.42
N ALA A 83 1.40 3.97 -6.68
CA ALA A 83 1.30 5.10 -7.60
C ALA A 83 1.04 4.64 -9.05
N ALA A 84 1.71 3.57 -9.50
CA ALA A 84 1.48 3.01 -10.83
C ALA A 84 0.06 2.44 -10.99
N LEU A 85 -0.45 1.75 -9.96
CA LEU A 85 -1.84 1.27 -9.95
C LEU A 85 -2.82 2.43 -10.02
N LYS A 86 -2.59 3.48 -9.22
CA LYS A 86 -3.43 4.68 -9.22
C LYS A 86 -3.55 5.27 -10.63
N ALA A 87 -2.43 5.54 -11.29
CA ALA A 87 -2.41 6.09 -12.63
C ALA A 87 -3.19 5.20 -13.63
N ALA A 88 -2.86 3.89 -13.67
CA ALA A 88 -3.49 2.97 -14.61
C ALA A 88 -5.01 2.84 -14.41
N THR A 89 -5.49 2.89 -13.16
CA THR A 89 -6.93 2.83 -12.84
C THR A 89 -7.67 4.15 -13.09
N GLN A 90 -6.96 5.27 -13.24
CA GLN A 90 -7.53 6.58 -13.55
C GLN A 90 -7.59 6.84 -15.05
N ASP A 91 -6.59 6.37 -15.80
CA ASP A 91 -6.49 6.52 -17.26
C ASP A 91 -7.53 5.70 -18.03
N THR A 92 -8.12 4.68 -17.38
CA THR A 92 -9.12 3.79 -17.99
C THR A 92 -10.56 4.30 -17.79
N ALA A 93 -10.78 5.59 -17.49
CA ALA A 93 -12.12 6.16 -17.47
C ALA A 93 -12.67 6.34 -18.92
N PRO A 94 -13.90 5.90 -19.23
CA PRO A 94 -14.54 6.16 -20.52
C PRO A 94 -14.83 7.66 -20.73
#